data_AF-A0A1F7J8W8-F1
#
_entry.id   AF-A0A1F7J8W8-F1
#
_cell.length_a   1.000
_cell.length_b   1.000
_cell.length_c   1.000
_cell.angle_alpha   90.00
_cell.angle_beta   90.00
_cell.angle_gamma   90.00
#
_symmetry.space_group_name_H-M   'P 1'
#
loop_
_entity.id
_entity.type
_entity.pdbx_description
1 polymer ?
#
loop_
_entity_poly.entity_id
_entity_poly.type
_entity_poly.pdbx_seq_one_letter_code
_entity_poly.pdbx_strand_id
1 'polypeptide(L)'
;MTLDSKNIITKIQAFSLIELIIVIIVITLLSGAGFGVYSRYVQSSRDDRRMSDAITIQQALEDYRKSNINDSFPLAVTTLVPDFLQVVPQDPQTHSAYSLYYRPIPAAPVACTDSLVAPVIACTSYSFAVFLEASDHYLYLTPYTVDNFPNSVATPAL
;
A
#
# COMPACT_ATOMS: atom_id res chain seq x y z
N MET A 1 -17.16 46.45 -62.72
CA MET A 1 -16.02 45.70 -62.14
C MET A 1 -16.61 44.47 -61.48
N THR A 2 -16.72 43.36 -62.21
CA THR A 2 -17.37 42.13 -61.76
C THR A 2 -16.34 41.23 -61.10
N LEU A 3 -16.45 41.04 -59.78
CA LEU A 3 -15.62 40.09 -59.05
C LEU A 3 -16.21 38.69 -59.25
N ASP A 4 -15.49 37.88 -60.02
CA ASP A 4 -15.75 36.46 -60.21
C ASP A 4 -15.51 35.73 -58.87
N SER A 5 -16.60 35.31 -58.23
CA SER A 5 -16.58 34.56 -56.97
C SER A 5 -16.26 33.10 -57.28
N LYS A 6 -14.96 32.81 -57.35
CA LYS A 6 -14.44 31.46 -57.53
C LYS A 6 -14.68 30.65 -56.26
N ASN A 7 -15.74 29.83 -56.25
CA ASN A 7 -16.04 28.88 -55.18
C ASN A 7 -14.86 27.91 -55.00
N ILE A 8 -14.10 28.08 -53.91
CA ILE A 8 -13.06 27.14 -53.48
C ILE A 8 -13.76 25.99 -52.77
N ILE A 9 -14.17 24.96 -53.52
CA ILE A 9 -14.64 23.70 -52.93
C ILE A 9 -13.40 22.99 -52.37
N THR A 10 -13.15 23.15 -51.08
CA THR A 10 -12.14 22.37 -50.35
C THR A 10 -12.59 20.91 -50.31
N LYS A 11 -11.82 20.02 -50.95
CA LYS A 11 -12.06 18.58 -50.96
C LYS A 11 -11.92 18.02 -49.54
N ILE A 12 -13.04 17.84 -48.85
CA ILE A 12 -13.07 17.14 -47.57
C ILE A 12 -12.86 15.65 -47.88
N GLN A 13 -11.74 15.07 -47.43
CA GLN A 13 -11.53 13.63 -47.53
C GLN A 13 -12.43 12.95 -46.49
N ALA A 14 -13.52 12.35 -46.96
CA ALA A 14 -14.39 11.55 -46.12
C ALA A 14 -13.72 10.19 -45.83
N PHE A 15 -13.69 9.80 -44.56
CA PHE A 15 -13.24 8.47 -44.13
C PHE A 15 -14.11 7.38 -44.76
N SER A 16 -13.51 6.27 -45.16
CA SER A 16 -14.24 5.15 -45.75
C SER A 16 -15.04 4.40 -44.68
N LEU A 17 -16.26 3.93 -45.02
CA LEU A 17 -17.11 3.17 -44.10
C LEU A 17 -16.40 1.89 -43.61
N ILE A 18 -15.69 1.20 -44.51
CA ILE A 18 -14.94 0.00 -44.13
C ILE A 18 -13.75 0.31 -43.21
N GLU A 19 -13.16 1.49 -43.33
CA GLU A 19 -12.04 1.91 -42.48
C GLU A 19 -12.49 2.12 -41.04
N LEU A 20 -13.68 2.72 -40.85
CA LEU A 20 -14.28 2.84 -39.53
C LEU A 20 -14.67 1.47 -38.93
N ILE A 21 -15.15 0.53 -39.75
CA ILE A 21 -15.49 -0.83 -39.29
C ILE A 21 -14.24 -1.62 -38.86
N ILE A 22 -13.13 -1.51 -39.59
CA ILE A 22 -11.88 -2.20 -39.21
C ILE A 22 -11.33 -1.64 -37.90
N VAL A 23 -11.39 -0.31 -37.70
CA VAL A 23 -10.88 0.33 -36.48
C VAL A 23 -11.64 -0.13 -35.24
N ILE A 24 -12.97 -0.19 -35.28
CA ILE A 24 -13.74 -0.69 -34.12
C ILE A 24 -13.42 -2.16 -33.83
N ILE A 25 -13.18 -2.99 -34.84
CA ILE A 25 -12.79 -4.39 -34.66
C ILE A 25 -11.43 -4.46 -33.94
N VAL A 26 -10.43 -3.70 -34.40
CA VAL A 26 -9.11 -3.71 -33.78
C VAL A 26 -9.16 -3.17 -32.34
N ILE A 27 -9.90 -2.09 -32.08
CA ILE A 27 -10.04 -1.54 -30.72
C ILE A 27 -10.71 -2.56 -29.80
N THR A 28 -11.79 -3.21 -30.23
CA THR A 28 -12.48 -4.21 -29.40
C THR A 28 -11.58 -5.39 -29.04
N LEU A 29 -10.76 -5.86 -29.99
CA LEU A 29 -9.78 -6.93 -29.77
C LEU A 29 -8.74 -6.53 -28.71
N LEU A 30 -8.13 -5.35 -28.86
CA LEU A 30 -7.09 -4.86 -27.96
C LEU A 30 -7.65 -4.53 -26.57
N SER A 31 -8.82 -3.91 -26.50
CA SER A 31 -9.49 -3.59 -25.23
C SER A 31 -9.89 -4.84 -24.45
N GLY A 32 -10.33 -5.90 -25.13
CA GLY A 32 -10.68 -7.17 -24.48
C GLY A 32 -9.49 -7.85 -23.81
N ALA A 33 -8.33 -7.89 -24.47
CA ALA A 33 -7.12 -8.50 -23.92
C ALA A 33 -6.46 -7.67 -22.80
N GLY A 34 -6.57 -6.34 -22.85
CA GLY A 34 -5.89 -5.45 -21.91
C GLY A 34 -6.50 -5.42 -20.49
N PHE A 35 -7.80 -5.66 -20.35
CA PHE A 35 -8.51 -5.46 -19.08
C PHE A 35 -8.00 -6.36 -17.94
N GLY A 36 -7.77 -7.65 -18.20
CA GLY A 36 -7.32 -8.60 -17.18
C GLY A 36 -5.87 -8.39 -16.73
N VAL A 37 -5.01 -7.85 -17.62
CA VAL A 37 -3.62 -7.50 -17.27
C VAL A 37 -3.58 -6.24 -16.44
N TYR A 38 -4.41 -5.25 -16.79
CA TYR A 38 -4.50 -4.00 -16.07
C TYR A 38 -4.89 -4.19 -14.60
N SER A 39 -5.92 -5.00 -14.31
CA SER A 39 -6.37 -5.21 -12.92
C SER A 39 -5.27 -5.81 -12.04
N ARG A 40 -4.50 -6.78 -12.57
CA ARG A 40 -3.37 -7.39 -11.86
C ARG A 40 -2.22 -6.42 -11.65
N TYR A 41 -1.94 -5.56 -12.63
CA TYR A 41 -0.90 -4.54 -12.51
C TYR A 41 -1.22 -3.53 -11.41
N VAL A 42 -2.47 -3.06 -11.33
CA VAL A 42 -2.87 -2.13 -10.27
C VAL A 42 -2.86 -2.82 -8.89
N GLN A 43 -3.27 -4.09 -8.80
CA GLN A 43 -3.13 -4.89 -7.56
C GLN A 43 -1.67 -4.97 -7.10
N SER A 44 -0.76 -5.34 -8.00
CA SER A 44 0.68 -5.40 -7.70
C SER A 44 1.22 -4.06 -7.22
N SER A 45 0.84 -2.96 -7.89
CA SER A 45 1.28 -1.62 -7.49
C SER A 45 0.78 -1.22 -6.09
N ARG A 46 -0.41 -1.68 -5.68
CA ARG A 46 -0.90 -1.48 -4.31
C ARG A 46 -0.12 -2.31 -3.30
N ASP A 47 0.16 -3.58 -3.60
CA ASP A 47 0.95 -4.44 -2.72
C ASP A 47 2.39 -3.92 -2.54
N ASP A 48 3.02 -3.42 -3.62
CA ASP A 48 4.33 -2.75 -3.54
C ASP A 48 4.29 -1.52 -2.62
N ARG A 49 3.20 -0.74 -2.70
CA ARG A 49 2.98 0.41 -1.82
C ARG A 49 2.83 -0.03 -0.36
N ARG A 50 2.00 -1.04 -0.09
CA ARG A 50 1.79 -1.62 1.25
C ARG A 50 3.10 -2.12 1.85
N MET A 51 3.93 -2.80 1.05
CA MET A 51 5.23 -3.28 1.49
C MET A 51 6.18 -2.13 1.81
N SER A 52 6.23 -1.10 0.96
CA SER A 52 7.02 0.10 1.20
C SER A 52 6.60 0.81 2.50
N ASP A 53 5.29 0.98 2.70
CA ASP A 53 4.74 1.64 3.90
C ASP A 53 5.08 0.83 5.18
N ALA A 54 5.01 -0.51 5.10
CA ALA A 54 5.39 -1.39 6.20
C ALA A 54 6.86 -1.24 6.61
N ILE A 55 7.77 -1.19 5.63
CA ILE A 55 9.20 -1.00 5.86
C ILE A 55 9.47 0.38 6.48
N THR A 56 8.79 1.43 6.00
CA THR A 56 8.90 2.77 6.58
C THR A 56 8.47 2.81 8.05
N ILE A 57 7.34 2.16 8.38
CA ILE A 57 6.88 2.06 9.78
C ILE A 57 7.89 1.27 10.64
N GLN A 58 8.41 0.15 10.13
CA GLN A 58 9.42 -0.64 10.82
C GLN A 58 10.68 0.17 11.11
N GLN A 59 11.18 0.94 10.15
CA GLN A 59 12.35 1.82 10.35
C GLN A 59 12.07 2.85 11.46
N ALA A 60 10.90 3.49 11.43
CA ALA A 60 10.51 4.45 12.45
C ALA A 60 10.39 3.80 13.85
N LEU A 61 9.89 2.56 13.93
CA LEU A 61 9.83 1.80 15.19
C LEU A 61 11.23 1.51 15.76
N GLU A 62 12.19 1.15 14.90
CA GLU A 62 13.57 0.95 15.32
C GLU A 62 14.25 2.25 15.77
N ASP A 63 13.97 3.36 15.09
CA ASP A 63 14.54 4.65 15.46
C ASP A 63 13.93 5.17 16.77
N TYR A 64 12.63 4.96 17.00
CA TYR A 64 12.01 5.20 18.31
C TYR A 64 12.69 4.38 19.40
N ARG A 65 12.91 3.07 19.16
CA ARG A 65 13.56 2.19 20.13
C ARG A 65 14.94 2.71 20.54
N LYS A 66 15.77 3.08 19.55
CA LYS A 66 17.12 3.64 19.78
C LYS A 66 17.09 4.97 20.54
N SER A 67 16.05 5.78 20.34
CA SER A 67 15.88 7.06 21.02
C SER A 67 15.34 6.90 22.44
N ASN A 68 14.71 5.77 22.75
CA ASN A 68 14.09 5.53 24.04
C ASN A 68 15.13 5.04 25.06
N ILE A 69 15.06 5.54 26.29
CA ILE A 69 16.02 5.20 27.35
C ILE A 69 15.94 3.72 27.78
N ASN A 70 14.78 3.09 27.57
CA ASN A 70 14.52 1.70 27.96
C ASN A 70 14.68 0.71 26.81
N ASP A 71 15.18 1.15 25.64
CA ASP A 71 15.30 0.33 24.42
C ASP A 71 13.99 -0.40 24.06
N SER A 72 12.86 0.27 24.30
CA SER A 72 11.51 -0.29 24.16
C SER A 72 10.76 0.26 22.95
N PHE A 73 9.95 -0.58 22.32
CA PHE A 73 8.98 -0.18 21.29
C PHE A 73 7.79 0.59 21.88
N PRO A 74 7.13 1.43 21.06
CA PRO A 74 5.98 2.21 21.52
C PRO A 74 4.74 1.34 21.77
N LEU A 75 3.80 1.82 22.59
CA LEU A 75 2.52 1.13 22.77
C LEU A 75 1.60 1.22 21.54
N ALA A 76 1.74 2.29 20.76
CA ALA A 76 0.94 2.54 19.57
C ALA A 76 1.77 3.22 18.47
N VAL A 77 1.52 2.88 17.21
CA VAL A 77 2.18 3.49 16.05
C VAL A 77 1.94 5.00 15.97
N THR A 78 0.84 5.50 16.55
CA THR A 78 0.53 6.93 16.59
C THR A 78 1.55 7.75 17.38
N THR A 79 2.30 7.15 18.31
CA THR A 79 3.34 7.86 19.08
C THR A 79 4.60 8.13 18.27
N LEU A 80 4.73 7.52 17.07
CA LEU A 80 5.83 7.79 16.16
C LEU A 80 5.69 9.14 15.46
N VAL A 81 4.47 9.69 15.44
CA VAL A 81 4.18 10.99 14.83
C VAL A 81 4.24 12.08 15.92
N PRO A 82 4.91 13.22 15.67
CA PRO A 82 5.55 13.65 14.41
C PRO A 82 7.06 13.32 14.32
N ASP A 83 7.65 12.80 15.38
CA ASP A 83 9.11 12.81 15.56
C ASP A 83 9.85 11.80 14.66
N PHE A 84 9.25 10.63 14.41
CA PHE A 84 9.82 9.54 13.61
C PHE A 84 9.06 9.32 12.29
N LEU A 85 7.79 9.75 12.23
CA LEU A 85 6.95 9.73 11.04
C LEU A 85 6.24 11.08 10.87
N GLN A 86 6.20 11.60 9.65
CA GLN A 86 5.42 12.81 9.34
C GLN A 86 3.90 12.55 9.47
N VAL A 87 3.47 11.38 9.00
CA VAL A 87 2.09 10.89 9.10
C VAL A 87 2.13 9.36 9.06
N VAL A 88 1.20 8.69 9.74
CA VAL A 88 1.06 7.24 9.62
C VAL A 88 0.48 6.94 8.23
N PRO A 89 1.16 6.14 7.39
CA PRO A 89 0.61 5.74 6.09
C PRO A 89 -0.74 5.03 6.25
N GLN A 90 -1.54 5.07 5.19
CA GLN A 90 -2.85 4.43 5.14
C GLN A 90 -2.89 3.44 3.98
N ASP A 91 -3.71 2.40 4.14
CA ASP A 91 -3.90 1.40 3.10
C ASP A 91 -4.42 2.05 1.80
N PRO A 92 -3.79 1.81 0.64
CA PRO A 92 -4.11 2.50 -0.61
C PRO A 92 -5.48 2.12 -1.20
N GLN A 93 -6.12 1.06 -0.70
CA GLN A 93 -7.43 0.61 -1.13
C GLN A 93 -8.53 1.03 -0.15
N THR A 94 -8.32 0.77 1.14
CA THR A 94 -9.34 0.98 2.18
C THR A 94 -9.21 2.33 2.89
N HIS A 95 -8.08 3.03 2.74
CA HIS A 95 -7.70 4.22 3.51
C HIS A 95 -7.69 3.98 5.03
N SER A 96 -7.63 2.72 5.46
CA SER A 96 -7.54 2.36 6.87
C SER A 96 -6.13 2.62 7.38
N ALA A 97 -6.01 3.09 8.62
CA ALA A 97 -4.72 3.29 9.25
C ALA A 97 -4.05 1.96 9.62
N TYR A 98 -2.76 1.83 9.33
CA TYR A 98 -1.97 0.65 9.70
C TYR A 98 -1.85 0.42 11.21
N SER A 99 -2.17 1.42 12.04
CA SER A 99 -2.12 1.33 13.51
C SER A 99 -2.97 0.20 14.09
N LEU A 100 -4.01 -0.25 13.39
CA LEU A 100 -4.89 -1.34 13.83
C LEU A 100 -4.21 -2.72 13.79
N TYR A 101 -3.13 -2.87 13.03
CA TYR A 101 -2.43 -4.14 12.83
C TYR A 101 -1.09 -4.20 13.58
N TYR A 102 -0.86 -3.26 14.49
CA TYR A 102 0.32 -3.21 15.34
C TYR A 102 0.00 -3.73 16.73
N ARG A 103 0.87 -4.60 17.26
CA ARG A 103 0.78 -5.06 18.64
C ARG A 103 2.17 -5.12 19.28
N PRO A 104 2.44 -4.32 20.33
CA PRO A 104 3.67 -4.43 21.10
C PRO A 104 3.63 -5.69 21.99
N ILE A 105 4.80 -6.23 22.31
CA ILE A 105 4.98 -7.48 23.06
C ILE A 105 5.95 -7.25 24.23
N PRO A 106 5.68 -7.78 25.44
CA PRO A 106 4.61 -8.72 25.79
C PRO A 106 3.20 -8.09 25.84
N ALA A 107 2.20 -8.81 25.32
CA ALA A 107 0.79 -8.38 25.35
C ALA A 107 -0.07 -9.19 26.35
N ALA A 108 0.42 -10.35 26.82
CA ALA A 108 -0.24 -11.22 27.78
C ALA A 108 0.78 -12.09 28.54
N PRO A 109 0.52 -12.50 29.80
CA PRO A 109 -0.61 -12.12 30.65
C PRO A 109 -0.48 -10.71 31.25
N VAL A 110 0.66 -10.05 31.06
CA VAL A 110 0.88 -8.65 31.43
C VAL A 110 1.29 -7.91 30.17
N ALA A 111 0.52 -6.86 29.83
CA ALA A 111 0.87 -5.97 28.72
C ALA A 111 2.08 -5.11 29.11
N CYS A 112 2.94 -4.84 28.13
CA CYS A 112 4.00 -3.87 28.31
C CYS A 112 3.44 -2.46 28.50
N THR A 113 4.22 -1.60 29.15
CA THR A 113 3.80 -0.26 29.56
C THR A 113 4.89 0.75 29.19
N ASP A 114 4.49 1.94 28.76
CA ASP A 114 5.40 3.08 28.54
C ASP A 114 5.63 3.91 29.82
N SER A 115 5.08 3.48 30.96
CA SER A 115 5.12 4.26 32.20
C SER A 115 6.49 4.17 32.89
N LEU A 116 6.96 5.30 33.40
CA LEU A 116 8.19 5.40 34.22
C LEU A 116 7.96 4.99 35.68
N VAL A 117 6.74 4.60 36.05
CA VAL A 117 6.39 4.17 37.40
C VAL A 117 6.43 2.65 37.47
N ALA A 118 7.27 2.12 38.36
CA ALA A 118 7.48 0.69 38.50
C ALA A 118 6.17 -0.08 38.84
N PRO A 119 5.98 -1.30 38.31
CA PRO A 119 6.92 -2.06 37.48
C PRO A 119 6.89 -1.61 36.01
N VAL A 120 8.05 -1.22 35.49
CA VAL A 120 8.19 -0.90 34.06
C VAL A 120 8.38 -2.20 33.30
N ILE A 121 7.43 -2.53 32.43
CA ILE A 121 7.55 -3.68 31.53
C ILE A 121 7.84 -3.13 30.13
N ALA A 122 9.10 -3.18 29.73
CA ALA A 122 9.54 -2.70 28.42
C ALA A 122 8.96 -3.57 27.30
N CYS A 123 8.45 -2.93 26.24
CA CYS A 123 8.06 -3.64 25.03
C CYS A 123 9.33 -3.99 24.23
N THR A 124 9.83 -5.22 24.38
CA THR A 124 11.09 -5.65 23.74
C THR A 124 10.89 -6.15 22.30
N SER A 125 9.65 -6.40 21.89
CA SER A 125 9.32 -6.77 20.52
C SER A 125 7.95 -6.26 20.11
N TYR A 126 7.61 -6.44 18.84
CA TYR A 126 6.29 -6.14 18.29
C TYR A 126 5.94 -7.14 17.19
N SER A 127 4.64 -7.26 16.91
CA SER A 127 4.13 -7.88 15.69
C SER A 127 3.35 -6.84 14.90
N PHE A 128 3.71 -6.64 13.65
CA PHE A 128 3.00 -5.75 12.73
C PHE A 128 2.56 -6.56 11.51
N ALA A 129 1.30 -6.44 11.09
CA ALA A 129 0.76 -7.21 9.97
C ALA A 129 0.24 -6.30 8.84
N VAL A 130 0.44 -6.73 7.60
CA VAL A 130 -0.06 -6.05 6.40
C VAL A 130 -0.67 -7.07 5.45
N PHE A 131 -1.88 -6.80 4.95
CA PHE A 131 -2.58 -7.71 4.06
C PHE A 131 -2.16 -7.47 2.60
N LEU A 132 -1.79 -8.53 1.87
CA LEU A 132 -1.42 -8.48 0.46
C LEU A 132 -2.58 -9.01 -0.40
N GLU A 133 -3.02 -8.21 -1.38
CA GLU A 133 -4.16 -8.53 -2.25
C GLU A 133 -3.86 -9.69 -3.20
N ALA A 134 -2.63 -9.78 -3.72
CA ALA A 134 -2.27 -10.77 -4.73
C ALA A 134 -2.17 -12.20 -4.15
N SER A 135 -1.81 -12.33 -2.87
CA SER A 135 -1.60 -13.62 -2.20
C SER A 135 -2.68 -13.99 -1.19
N ASP A 136 -3.64 -13.09 -0.92
CA ASP A 136 -4.68 -13.25 0.10
C ASP A 136 -4.09 -13.65 1.46
N HIS A 137 -2.96 -13.03 1.81
CA HIS A 137 -2.17 -13.39 2.99
C HIS A 137 -1.66 -12.16 3.72
N TYR A 138 -1.37 -12.32 5.01
CA TYR A 138 -0.75 -11.28 5.82
C TYR A 138 0.77 -11.43 5.80
N LEU A 139 1.47 -10.35 5.44
CA LEU A 139 2.89 -10.20 5.71
C LEU A 139 3.06 -9.75 7.16
N TYR A 140 3.84 -10.49 7.93
CA TYR A 140 4.15 -10.15 9.32
C TYR A 140 5.57 -9.61 9.43
N LEU A 141 5.72 -8.48 10.13
CA LEU A 141 7.00 -7.83 10.40
C LEU A 141 7.31 -7.93 11.89
N THR A 142 8.57 -8.23 12.18
CA THR A 142 9.14 -8.31 13.53
C THR A 142 10.39 -7.41 13.59
N PRO A 143 10.87 -7.02 14.79
CA PRO A 143 12.00 -6.09 14.93
C PRO A 143 13.35 -6.57 14.36
N TYR A 144 13.46 -7.84 13.97
CA TYR A 144 14.74 -8.41 13.50
C TYR A 144 14.64 -9.10 12.13
N THR A 145 13.43 -9.34 11.62
CA THR A 145 13.22 -9.97 10.31
C THR A 145 12.04 -9.37 9.56
N VAL A 146 12.20 -9.21 8.24
CA VAL A 146 11.09 -9.12 7.29
C VAL A 146 10.95 -10.52 6.71
N ASP A 147 10.44 -11.45 7.52
CA ASP A 147 10.20 -12.79 7.03
C ASP A 147 8.99 -12.73 6.11
N ASN A 148 9.24 -12.86 4.80
CA ASN A 148 8.25 -13.43 3.89
C ASN A 148 8.03 -14.88 4.33
N PHE A 149 7.25 -15.08 5.40
CA PHE A 149 6.92 -16.43 5.85
C PHE A 149 6.21 -17.16 4.71
N PRO A 150 6.68 -18.35 4.31
CA PRO A 150 5.89 -19.21 3.45
C PRO A 150 4.66 -19.64 4.25
N ASN A 151 3.52 -19.00 3.98
CA ASN A 151 2.13 -19.50 4.05
C ASN A 151 1.73 -20.49 5.18
N SER A 152 2.40 -20.50 6.34
CA SER A 152 2.17 -21.54 7.35
C SER A 152 2.35 -21.12 8.81
N VAL A 153 2.50 -19.82 9.10
CA VAL A 153 2.36 -19.34 10.49
C VAL A 153 0.92 -18.96 10.73
N ALA A 154 0.26 -19.76 11.57
CA ALA A 154 -1.14 -19.64 11.92
C ALA A 154 -1.50 -18.21 12.30
N THR A 155 -2.65 -17.77 11.78
CA THR A 155 -3.45 -16.66 12.28
C THR A 155 -3.35 -16.57 13.80
N PRO A 156 -2.92 -15.44 14.39
CA PRO A 156 -3.13 -15.22 15.81
C PRO A 156 -4.64 -15.21 16.05
N ALA A 157 -5.11 -16.15 16.88
CA ALA A 157 -6.49 -16.16 17.33
C ALA A 157 -6.84 -14.80 17.94
N LEU A 158 -7.99 -14.29 17.54
CA LEU A 158 -8.70 -13.21 18.24
C LEU A 158 -8.96 -13.63 19.70
#